data_AF-A0A0A3HQN4-F1
#
_entry.id   AF-A0A0A3HQN4-F1
#
_cell.length_a   1.000
_cell.length_b   1.000
_cell.length_c   1.000
_cell.angle_alpha   90.00
_cell.angle_beta   90.00
_cell.angle_gamma   90.00
#
_symmetry.space_group_name_H-M   'P 1'
#
loop_
_entity.id
_entity.type
_entity.pdbx_description
1 polymer ?
#
loop_
_entity_poly.entity_id
_entity_poly.type
_entity_poly.pdbx_seq_one_letter_code
_entity_poly.pdbx_strand_id
1 'polypeptide(L)' 'MKKLGLLLLFIGIVLIAIFMIADIEMTVEFWLIGFVISMVVSTAGFILLIADLAKAIKEEKRAKR' A
#
# COMPACT_ATOMS: atom_id res chain seq x y z
N MET A 1 -5.37 2.31 13.22
CA MET A 1 -5.12 1.42 12.06
C MET A 1 -5.18 2.18 10.73
N LYS A 2 -6.10 3.14 10.56
CA LYS A 2 -6.22 3.94 9.32
C LYS A 2 -4.91 4.58 8.85
N LYS A 3 -4.14 5.15 9.79
CA LYS A 3 -2.85 5.78 9.51
C LYS A 3 -1.77 4.78 9.02
N LEU A 4 -1.80 3.54 9.50
CA LEU A 4 -0.83 2.51 9.09
C LEU A 4 -1.11 2.00 7.68
N GLY A 5 -2.38 1.73 7.35
CA GLY A 5 -2.76 1.35 5.98
C GLY A 5 -2.43 2.43 4.96
N LEU A 6 -2.67 3.70 5.32
CA LEU A 6 -2.35 4.84 4.47
C LEU A 6 -0.83 5.04 4.31
N LEU A 7 -0.07 4.86 5.39
CA LEU A 7 1.39 4.96 5.37
C LEU A 7 2.03 3.84 4.55
N LEU A 8 1.57 2.59 4.72
CA LEU A 8 2.01 1.44 3.92
C LEU A 8 1.70 1.62 2.43
N LEU A 9 0.49 2.09 2.11
CA LEU A 9 0.11 2.37 0.72
C LEU A 9 1.00 3.47 0.13
N PHE A 10 1.21 4.56 0.88
CA PHE A 10 2.04 5.67 0.45
C PHE A 10 3.50 5.23 0.19
N ILE A 11 4.10 4.51 1.13
CA ILE A 11 5.47 3.98 0.97
C ILE A 11 5.54 3.04 -0.24
N GLY A 12 4.58 2.12 -0.40
CA GLY A 12 4.53 1.20 -1.52
C GLY A 12 4.46 1.93 -2.87
N ILE A 13 3.60 2.95 -2.99
CA ILE A 13 3.47 3.75 -4.23
C ILE A 13 4.75 4.54 -4.51
N VAL A 14 5.34 5.16 -3.48
CA VAL A 14 6.60 5.92 -3.64
C VAL A 14 7.73 5.00 -4.10
N LEU A 15 7.84 3.79 -3.54
CA LEU A 15 8.84 2.81 -3.98
C LEU A 15 8.60 2.38 -5.43
N ILE A 16 7.36 2.09 -5.82
CA ILE A 16 7.01 1.78 -7.22
C ILE A 16 7.43 2.93 -8.15
N ALA A 17 7.14 4.18 -7.77
CA ALA A 17 7.52 5.35 -8.55
C ALA A 17 9.04 5.51 -8.66
N ILE A 18 9.79 5.26 -7.59
CA ILE A 18 11.26 5.26 -7.61
C ILE A 18 11.76 4.20 -8.59
N PHE A 19 11.29 2.96 -8.49
CA PHE A 19 11.73 1.90 -9.40
C PHE A 19 11.34 2.17 -10.86
N MET A 20 10.21 2.83 -11.14
CA MET A 20 9.81 3.12 -12.52
C MET A 20 10.50 4.34 -13.14
N ILE A 21 10.78 5.37 -12.34
CA ILE A 21 11.14 6.71 -12.86
C ILE A 21 12.60 7.05 -12.58
N ALA A 22 13.18 6.53 -11.50
CA ALA A 22 14.57 6.79 -11.19
C ALA A 22 15.46 5.93 -12.08
N ASP A 23 16.42 6.58 -12.74
CA ASP A 23 17.48 5.93 -13.52
C ASP A 23 18.53 5.36 -12.56
N ILE A 24 18.15 4.29 -11.85
CA ILE A 24 19.02 3.61 -10.89
C ILE A 24 19.79 2.54 -11.64
N GLU A 25 21.11 2.70 -11.71
CA GLU A 25 22.02 1.66 -12.20
C GLU A 25 21.98 0.44 -11.27
N MET A 26 21.11 -0.52 -11.59
CA MET A 26 21.03 -1.81 -10.94
C MET A 26 20.75 -2.91 -11.96
N THR A 27 21.13 -4.13 -11.65
CA THR A 27 20.82 -5.28 -12.49
C THR A 27 19.31 -5.53 -12.52
N VAL A 28 18.81 -5.99 -13.67
CA VAL A 28 17.39 -6.19 -13.93
C VAL A 28 16.73 -7.09 -12.87
N GLU A 29 17.43 -8.10 -12.38
CA GLU A 29 16.93 -9.00 -11.32
C GLU A 29 16.63 -8.25 -10.02
N PHE A 30 17.55 -7.39 -9.56
CA PHE A 30 17.35 -6.61 -8.33
C PHE A 30 16.25 -5.57 -8.48
N TRP A 31 16.16 -4.94 -9.66
CA TRP A 31 15.07 -4.04 -10.01
C TRP A 31 13.71 -4.76 -9.91
N LEU A 32 13.61 -5.96 -10.49
CA LEU A 32 12.37 -6.73 -10.53
C LEU A 32 11.95 -7.20 -9.13
N ILE A 33 12.90 -7.67 -8.31
CA ILE A 33 12.65 -8.03 -6.92
C ILE A 33 12.15 -6.82 -6.12
N GLY A 34 12.83 -5.68 -6.23
CA GLY A 34 12.44 -4.45 -5.55
C GLY A 34 11.05 -3.97 -5.96
N PHE A 35 10.75 -4.03 -7.27
CA PHE A 35 9.45 -3.69 -7.82
C PHE A 35 8.32 -4.59 -7.27
N VAL A 36 8.53 -5.91 -7.27
CA VAL A 36 7.56 -6.89 -6.74
C VAL A 36 7.31 -6.66 -5.25
N ILE A 37 8.35 -6.44 -4.46
CA ILE A 37 8.22 -6.13 -3.02
C ILE A 37 7.37 -4.86 -2.84
N SER A 38 7.63 -3.83 -3.64
CA SER A 38 6.91 -2.56 -3.57
C SER A 38 5.42 -2.71 -3.88
N MET A 39 5.08 -3.55 -4.87
CA MET A 39 3.70 -3.94 -5.15
C MET A 39 3.02 -4.65 -3.98
N VAL A 40 3.70 -5.60 -3.33
CA VAL A 40 3.16 -6.33 -2.19
C VAL A 40 2.89 -5.39 -1.02
N VAL A 41 3.83 -4.48 -0.71
CA VAL A 41 3.67 -3.47 0.35
C VAL A 41 2.49 -2.54 0.06
N SER A 42 2.37 -2.05 -1.18
CA SER A 42 1.25 -1.22 -1.62
C SER A 42 -0.10 -1.95 -1.46
N THR A 43 -0.15 -3.21 -1.90
CA THR A 43 -1.34 -4.07 -1.80
C THR A 43 -1.75 -4.31 -0.35
N ALA A 44 -0.79 -4.57 0.54
CA ALA A 44 -1.06 -4.74 1.97
C ALA A 44 -1.65 -3.47 2.59
N GLY A 45 -1.09 -2.29 2.25
CA GLY A 45 -1.64 -1.00 2.67
C GLY A 45 -3.09 -0.79 2.19
N PHE A 46 -3.36 -1.13 0.93
CA PHE A 46 -4.70 -1.04 0.35
C PHE A 46 -5.72 -1.96 1.05
N ILE A 47 -5.36 -3.22 1.33
CA ILE A 47 -6.23 -4.18 2.03
C ILE A 47 -6.57 -3.67 3.44
N LEU A 48 -5.59 -3.13 4.17
CA LEU A 48 -5.81 -2.56 5.50
C LEU A 48 -6.80 -1.38 5.47
N LEU A 49 -6.70 -0.52 4.47
CA LEU A 49 -7.63 0.60 4.29
C LEU A 49 -9.05 0.13 3.99
N ILE A 50 -9.22 -0.89 3.14
CA ILE A 50 -10.52 -1.50 2.87
C ILE A 50 -11.10 -2.11 4.14
N ALA A 51 -10.29 -2.84 4.92
CA ALA A 51 -10.75 -3.44 6.17
C ALA A 51 -11.20 -2.37 7.18
N ASP A 52 -10.47 -1.26 7.27
CA ASP A 52 -10.84 -0.13 8.13
C ASP A 52 -12.10 0.60 7.64
N LEU A 53 -12.29 0.71 6.33
CA LEU A 53 -13.53 1.24 5.75
C LEU A 53 -14.73 0.35 6.08
N ALA A 54 -14.58 -0.97 5.89
CA ALA A 54 -15.63 -1.94 6.20
C ALA A 54 -16.02 -1.92 7.69
N LYS A 55 -15.03 -1.77 8.59
CA LYS A 55 -15.29 -1.59 10.03
C LYS A 55 -16.07 -0.30 10.31
N ALA A 56 -15.65 0.83 9.73
CA ALA A 56 -16.32 2.11 9.92
C ALA A 56 -17.79 2.08 9.45
N ILE A 57 -18.07 1.45 8.30
CA ILE A 57 -19.44 1.29 7.79
C ILE A 57 -20.29 0.44 8.76
N LYS A 58 -19.71 -0.64 9.31
CA LYS A 58 -20.43 -1.51 10.27
C LYS A 58 -20.74 -0.79 11.58
N GLU A 59 -19.80 0.02 12.08
CA GLU A 59 -20.00 0.84 13.28
C GLU A 59 -21.08 1.90 13.05
N GLU A 60 -21.07 2.59 11.91
CA GLU A 60 -22.09 3.59 11.58
C GLU A 60 -23.50 2.96 11.51
N LYS A 61 -23.64 1.79 10.89
CA LYS A 61 -24.90 1.04 10.86
C LYS A 61 -25.38 0.61 12.25
N ARG A 62 -24.46 0.35 13.18
CA ARG A 62 -24.80 -0.03 14.56
C ARG A 62 -25.20 1.17 15.40
N ALA A 63 -24.60 2.34 15.18
CA ALA A 63 -24.92 3.57 15.91
C ALA A 63 -26.26 4.20 15.51
N LYS A 64 -26.72 3.95 14.27
CA LYS A 64 -28.03 4.41 13.76
C LYS A 64 -29.19 3.45 14.09
N ARG A 65 -28.96 2.36 14.82
CA ARG A 65 -29.96 1.36 15.20
C ARG A 65 -30.20 1.39 16.70
#